data_AF-A0A103Z2J4-F1
#
_entry.id   AF-A0A103Z2J4-F1
#
_cell.length_a   1.000
_cell.length_b   1.000
_cell.length_c   1.000
_cell.angle_alpha   90.00
_cell.angle_beta   90.00
_cell.angle_gamma   90.00
#
_symmetry.space_group_name_H-M   'P 1'
#
loop_
_entity.id
_entity.type
_entity.pdbx_description
1 polymer ?
#
loop_
_entity_poly.entity_id
_entity_poly.type
_entity_poly.pdbx_seq_one_letter_code
_entity_poly.pdbx_strand_id
1 'polypeptide(L)'
;MTIKSQTHKGEGYNELRFEDEKDQEEIYVHAQKDQNIHVNHDETTFVGNDRSEQVEHDETIAIGNDRTETVGHDEQVTIGQDRRHNIGQDDFLTIGRNHTIHTAKDRTEEVGNHRRDKTTANHTADIGGHLEQRVAGRAELEAGQAIRHRTKVVELQAGEVIRLRGPGGTITLDDCGVEIEAVAIRVKGPMVQDRKGAGNVISLSGDSVFGDSPDDAFYLTFSGDA
;
A
#
# COMPACT_ATOMS: atom_id res chain seq x y z
N MET A 1 -33.38 53.82 5.93
CA MET A 1 -34.45 53.87 4.89
C MET A 1 -34.92 52.45 4.59
N THR A 2 -36.23 52.23 4.48
CA THR A 2 -36.79 50.92 4.13
C THR A 2 -37.71 51.04 2.92
N ILE A 3 -37.50 50.20 1.92
CA ILE A 3 -38.40 50.01 0.78
C ILE A 3 -39.01 48.62 0.93
N LYS A 4 -40.30 48.56 1.27
CA LYS A 4 -41.05 47.32 1.49
C LYS A 4 -42.29 47.30 0.62
N SER A 5 -42.48 46.21 -0.10
CA SER A 5 -43.68 45.99 -0.93
C SER A 5 -44.74 45.19 -0.17
N GLN A 6 -45.97 45.17 -0.67
CA GLN A 6 -46.96 44.16 -0.33
C GLN A 6 -47.20 43.31 -1.58
N THR A 7 -47.20 41.98 -1.42
CA THR A 7 -47.39 41.07 -2.55
C THR A 7 -48.67 41.37 -3.29
N HIS A 8 -48.57 41.54 -4.61
CA HIS A 8 -49.73 41.82 -5.44
C HIS A 8 -50.66 40.61 -5.48
N LYS A 9 -51.90 40.77 -5.00
CA LYS A 9 -52.92 39.70 -4.95
C LYS A 9 -52.48 38.46 -4.16
N GLY A 10 -51.69 38.66 -3.11
CA GLY A 10 -51.23 37.58 -2.24
C GLY A 10 -50.70 38.10 -0.90
N GLU A 11 -50.16 37.19 -0.11
CA GLU A 11 -49.49 37.49 1.16
C GLU A 11 -47.97 37.52 0.96
N GLY A 12 -47.27 38.30 1.79
CA GLY A 12 -45.81 38.45 1.77
C GLY A 12 -45.31 39.84 1.36
N TYR A 13 -44.00 39.95 1.15
CA TYR A 13 -43.32 41.17 0.76
C TYR A 13 -41.91 40.91 0.23
N ASN A 14 -41.40 41.81 -0.60
CA ASN A 14 -39.95 42.01 -0.79
C ASN A 14 -39.52 43.24 0.01
N GLU A 15 -38.31 43.22 0.57
CA GLU A 15 -37.77 44.30 1.40
C GLU A 15 -36.30 44.56 1.06
N LEU A 16 -35.97 45.84 0.97
CA LEU A 16 -34.61 46.34 0.98
C LEU A 16 -34.52 47.42 2.06
N ARG A 17 -33.70 47.19 3.08
CA ARG A 17 -33.51 48.10 4.21
C ARG A 17 -32.05 48.48 4.34
N PHE A 18 -31.82 49.76 4.59
CA PHE A 18 -30.53 50.34 4.94
C PHE A 18 -30.66 51.05 6.28
N GLU A 19 -30.02 50.53 7.32
CA GLU A 19 -29.87 51.14 8.64
C GLU A 19 -28.45 51.69 8.79
N ASP A 20 -28.33 52.93 9.28
CA ASP A 20 -27.06 53.67 9.41
C ASP A 20 -26.96 54.35 10.79
N GLU A 21 -27.78 53.92 11.75
CA GLU A 21 -27.59 54.24 13.15
C GLU A 21 -26.32 53.56 13.68
N LYS A 22 -25.49 54.34 14.37
CA LYS A 22 -24.21 53.89 14.90
C LYS A 22 -24.36 52.61 15.72
N ASP A 23 -23.52 51.62 15.43
CA ASP A 23 -23.46 50.31 16.08
C ASP A 23 -24.70 49.41 15.82
N GLN A 24 -25.56 49.79 14.88
CA GLN A 24 -26.75 49.06 14.41
C GLN A 24 -26.85 49.04 12.87
N GLU A 25 -25.77 49.36 12.17
CA GLU A 25 -25.74 49.48 10.72
C GLU A 25 -26.06 48.14 10.05
N GLU A 26 -26.99 48.14 9.10
CA GLU A 26 -27.46 46.92 8.46
C GLU A 26 -27.91 47.20 7.02
N ILE A 27 -27.59 46.27 6.12
CA ILE A 27 -28.30 46.12 4.86
C ILE A 27 -29.05 44.79 4.92
N TYR A 28 -30.39 44.84 4.86
CA TYR A 28 -31.24 43.66 4.79
C TYR A 28 -31.91 43.56 3.42
N VAL A 29 -31.78 42.39 2.81
CA VAL A 29 -32.39 42.04 1.53
C VAL A 29 -33.27 40.81 1.73
N HIS A 30 -34.55 40.93 1.36
CA HIS A 30 -35.49 39.83 1.35
C HIS A 30 -36.19 39.73 0.00
N ALA A 31 -35.96 38.60 -0.68
CA ALA A 31 -36.71 38.20 -1.86
C ALA A 31 -37.72 37.11 -1.48
N GLN A 32 -39.01 37.35 -1.77
CA GLN A 32 -40.07 36.39 -1.44
C GLN A 32 -39.99 35.09 -2.25
N LYS A 33 -39.38 35.12 -3.43
CA LYS A 33 -39.35 33.99 -4.34
C LYS A 33 -37.96 33.78 -4.95
N ASP A 34 -37.56 34.68 -5.83
CA ASP A 34 -36.32 34.56 -6.59
C ASP A 34 -35.44 35.79 -6.33
N GLN A 35 -34.16 35.59 -6.02
CA GLN A 35 -33.13 36.63 -6.02
C GLN A 35 -32.13 36.30 -7.13
N ASN A 36 -32.06 37.16 -8.14
CA ASN A 36 -31.07 37.04 -9.21
C ASN A 36 -30.07 38.18 -9.06
N ILE A 37 -28.78 37.84 -8.96
CA ILE A 37 -27.68 38.79 -9.02
C ILE A 37 -26.96 38.55 -10.34
N HIS A 38 -26.86 39.58 -11.18
CA HIS A 38 -26.19 39.50 -12.47
C HIS A 38 -25.15 40.60 -12.56
N VAL A 39 -23.88 40.21 -12.63
CA VAL A 39 -22.75 41.12 -12.71
C VAL A 39 -22.02 40.87 -14.03
N ASN A 40 -21.92 41.91 -14.87
CA ASN A 40 -21.35 41.76 -16.23
C ASN A 40 -19.82 41.73 -16.26
N HIS A 41 -19.16 42.23 -15.21
CA HIS A 41 -17.71 42.38 -15.19
C HIS A 41 -17.12 41.75 -13.94
N ASP A 42 -17.06 42.49 -12.83
CA ASP A 42 -16.41 42.02 -11.61
C ASP A 42 -17.34 42.13 -10.40
N GLU A 43 -17.37 41.08 -9.59
CA GLU A 43 -17.90 41.09 -8.24
C GLU A 43 -16.74 40.82 -7.27
N THR A 44 -16.61 41.65 -6.23
CA THR A 44 -15.68 41.41 -5.12
C THR A 44 -16.47 41.42 -3.83
N THR A 45 -16.31 40.38 -3.02
CA THR A 45 -16.91 40.31 -1.69
C THR A 45 -15.82 40.29 -0.63
N PHE A 46 -15.94 41.16 0.37
CA PHE A 46 -15.08 41.16 1.55
C PHE A 46 -15.97 41.11 2.80
N VAL A 47 -15.72 40.13 3.66
CA VAL A 47 -16.39 40.00 4.96
C VAL A 47 -15.33 40.16 6.04
N GLY A 48 -15.45 41.18 6.87
CA GLY A 48 -14.43 41.54 7.86
C GLY A 48 -14.39 40.63 9.09
N ASN A 49 -15.42 39.81 9.30
CA ASN A 49 -15.52 38.86 10.40
C ASN A 49 -16.09 37.52 9.88
N ASP A 50 -17.32 37.15 10.26
CA ASP A 50 -17.89 35.82 9.97
C ASP A 50 -18.84 35.81 8.75
N ARG A 51 -18.82 34.71 7.97
CA ARG A 51 -19.81 34.38 6.94
C ARG A 51 -20.45 33.03 7.26
N SER A 52 -21.77 32.93 7.12
CA SER A 52 -22.52 31.67 7.17
C SER A 52 -23.41 31.55 5.94
N GLU A 53 -23.52 30.35 5.40
CA GLU A 53 -24.31 30.02 4.22
C GLU A 53 -25.07 28.72 4.49
N GLN A 54 -26.37 28.73 4.19
CA GLN A 54 -27.24 27.58 4.35
C GLN A 54 -28.10 27.43 3.10
N VAL A 55 -28.00 26.26 2.45
CA VAL A 55 -28.80 25.88 1.30
C VAL A 55 -29.61 24.64 1.70
N GLU A 56 -30.95 24.73 1.67
CA GLU A 56 -31.82 23.64 2.16
C GLU A 56 -31.97 22.48 1.17
N HIS A 57 -31.68 22.71 -0.11
CA HIS A 57 -31.80 21.73 -1.18
C HIS A 57 -30.47 21.54 -1.89
N ASP A 58 -30.33 22.09 -3.10
CA ASP A 58 -29.20 21.80 -3.98
C ASP A 58 -28.36 23.07 -4.23
N GLU A 59 -27.04 22.91 -4.24
CA GLU A 59 -26.09 23.92 -4.67
C GLU A 59 -25.34 23.43 -5.92
N THR A 60 -25.14 24.30 -6.89
CA THR A 60 -24.29 24.04 -8.07
C THR A 60 -23.34 25.20 -8.27
N ILE A 61 -22.04 24.91 -8.25
CA ILE A 61 -20.98 25.90 -8.49
C ILE A 61 -20.25 25.50 -9.77
N ALA A 62 -20.19 26.41 -10.74
CA ALA A 62 -19.44 26.24 -11.97
C ALA A 62 -18.36 27.32 -12.07
N ILE A 63 -17.09 26.90 -12.09
CA ILE A 63 -15.94 27.78 -12.31
C ILE A 63 -15.42 27.50 -13.72
N GLY A 64 -15.38 28.53 -14.58
CA GLY A 64 -14.99 28.36 -15.98
C GLY A 64 -13.49 28.21 -16.22
N ASN A 65 -12.66 28.73 -15.30
CA ASN A 65 -11.20 28.66 -15.33
C ASN A 65 -10.69 28.09 -13.99
N ASP A 66 -9.98 28.90 -13.20
CA ASP A 66 -9.28 28.45 -12.01
C ASP A 66 -10.04 28.74 -10.71
N ARG A 67 -9.95 27.84 -9.73
CA ARG A 67 -10.34 28.06 -8.33
C ARG A 67 -9.11 27.87 -7.45
N THR A 68 -8.86 28.86 -6.60
CA THR A 68 -7.85 28.78 -5.53
C THR A 68 -8.53 28.96 -4.19
N GLU A 69 -8.21 28.09 -3.25
CA GLU A 69 -8.76 28.10 -1.90
C GLU A 69 -7.61 28.06 -0.89
N THR A 70 -7.71 28.86 0.17
CA THR A 70 -6.72 28.89 1.25
C THR A 70 -7.44 28.96 2.57
N VAL A 71 -7.25 27.94 3.40
CA VAL A 71 -7.79 27.86 4.76
C VAL A 71 -6.63 28.02 5.73
N GLY A 72 -6.68 29.04 6.59
CA GLY A 72 -5.55 29.40 7.47
C GLY A 72 -5.37 28.46 8.67
N HIS A 73 -6.43 27.76 9.07
CA HIS A 73 -6.44 26.83 10.19
C HIS A 73 -6.97 25.46 9.75
N ASP A 74 -8.22 25.14 10.07
CA ASP A 74 -8.78 23.80 9.89
C ASP A 74 -9.92 23.80 8.85
N GLU A 75 -9.96 22.75 8.03
CA GLU A 75 -11.08 22.45 7.11
C GLU A 75 -11.75 21.14 7.55
N GLN A 76 -13.07 21.13 7.63
CA GLN A 76 -13.86 19.92 7.88
C GLN A 76 -14.92 19.76 6.80
N VAL A 77 -14.91 18.60 6.13
CA VAL A 77 -15.90 18.25 5.11
C VAL A 77 -16.62 16.97 5.53
N THR A 78 -17.96 17.02 5.56
CA THR A 78 -18.81 15.85 5.84
C THR A 78 -19.72 15.62 4.64
N ILE A 79 -19.65 14.42 4.04
CA ILE A 79 -20.53 14.00 2.96
C ILE A 79 -21.43 12.88 3.48
N GLY A 80 -22.76 13.06 3.41
CA GLY A 80 -23.72 12.11 3.97
C GLY A 80 -23.98 10.87 3.11
N GLN A 81 -23.66 10.93 1.81
CA GLN A 81 -23.80 9.84 0.85
C GLN A 81 -22.47 9.65 0.11
N ASP A 82 -22.45 9.86 -1.21
CA ASP A 82 -21.28 9.57 -2.05
C ASP A 82 -20.45 10.82 -2.37
N ARG A 83 -19.12 10.66 -2.45
CA ARG A 83 -18.19 11.62 -3.05
C ARG A 83 -17.58 11.01 -4.30
N ARG A 84 -17.68 11.71 -5.44
CA ARG A 84 -16.97 11.38 -6.69
C ARG A 84 -16.01 12.49 -7.04
N HIS A 85 -14.79 12.13 -7.43
CA HIS A 85 -13.77 13.08 -7.84
C HIS A 85 -13.12 12.57 -9.13
N ASN A 86 -13.15 13.40 -10.18
CA ASN A 86 -12.55 13.10 -11.48
C ASN A 86 -11.49 14.16 -11.76
N ILE A 87 -10.23 13.75 -11.84
CA ILE A 87 -9.10 14.62 -12.18
C ILE A 87 -8.66 14.27 -13.60
N GLY A 88 -8.61 15.26 -14.49
CA GLY A 88 -8.27 15.03 -15.89
C GLY A 88 -6.77 14.89 -16.19
N GLN A 89 -5.91 15.40 -15.29
CA GLN A 89 -4.45 15.36 -15.39
C GLN A 89 -3.89 14.83 -14.06
N ASP A 90 -3.17 15.67 -13.31
CA ASP A 90 -2.44 15.25 -12.10
C ASP A 90 -3.16 15.63 -10.80
N ASP A 91 -2.99 14.79 -9.77
CA ASP A 91 -3.41 15.05 -8.38
C ASP A 91 -2.18 14.98 -7.46
N PHE A 92 -1.96 16.03 -6.66
CA PHE A 92 -0.82 16.16 -5.75
C PHE A 92 -1.29 16.35 -4.31
N LEU A 93 -0.99 15.37 -3.45
CA LEU A 93 -1.32 15.41 -2.03
C LEU A 93 -0.05 15.41 -1.18
N THR A 94 0.14 16.47 -0.39
CA THR A 94 1.21 16.55 0.62
C THR A 94 0.60 16.61 2.01
N ILE A 95 1.01 15.70 2.88
CA ILE A 95 0.56 15.64 4.27
C ILE A 95 1.78 15.79 5.17
N GLY A 96 1.83 16.88 5.93
CA GLY A 96 3.00 17.20 6.77
C GLY A 96 3.17 16.31 8.01
N ARG A 97 2.11 15.59 8.40
CA ARG A 97 2.10 14.71 9.59
C ARG A 97 1.50 13.34 9.27
N ASN A 98 0.30 13.06 9.76
CA ASN A 98 -0.32 11.74 9.69
C ASN A 98 -1.40 11.68 8.61
N HIS A 99 -1.46 10.57 7.86
CA HIS A 99 -2.56 10.25 6.97
C HIS A 99 -3.21 8.95 7.44
N THR A 100 -4.43 9.04 7.95
CA THR A 100 -5.20 7.87 8.41
C THR A 100 -6.37 7.65 7.47
N ILE A 101 -6.47 6.46 6.88
CA ILE A 101 -7.57 6.06 6.00
C ILE A 101 -8.26 4.86 6.65
N HIS A 102 -9.59 4.96 6.84
CA HIS A 102 -10.41 3.83 7.24
C HIS A 102 -11.41 3.52 6.13
N THR A 103 -11.34 2.31 5.58
CA THR A 103 -12.27 1.81 4.57
C THR A 103 -13.00 0.61 5.16
N ALA A 104 -14.32 0.74 5.33
CA ALA A 104 -15.12 -0.27 6.03
C ALA A 104 -15.39 -1.54 5.19
N LYS A 105 -15.36 -1.41 3.86
CA LYS A 105 -15.52 -2.51 2.91
C LYS A 105 -14.24 -2.65 2.08
N ASP A 106 -14.35 -2.48 0.77
CA ASP A 106 -13.28 -2.79 -0.17
C ASP A 106 -12.48 -1.55 -0.56
N ARG A 107 -11.15 -1.73 -0.70
CA ARG A 107 -10.27 -0.79 -1.40
C ARG A 107 -9.75 -1.48 -2.65
N THR A 108 -10.08 -0.93 -3.81
CA THR A 108 -9.53 -1.35 -5.12
C THR A 108 -8.62 -0.24 -5.64
N GLU A 109 -7.46 -0.60 -6.16
CA GLU A 109 -6.49 0.34 -6.71
C GLU A 109 -5.88 -0.25 -7.98
N GLU A 110 -5.96 0.51 -9.07
CA GLU A 110 -5.36 0.17 -10.36
C GLU A 110 -4.33 1.23 -10.73
N VAL A 111 -3.10 0.80 -11.02
CA VAL A 111 -2.00 1.68 -11.41
C VAL A 111 -1.56 1.28 -12.81
N GLY A 112 -1.86 2.11 -13.80
CA GLY A 112 -1.65 1.77 -15.21
C GLY A 112 -0.18 1.71 -15.66
N ASN A 113 0.75 2.23 -14.85
CA ASN A 113 2.19 2.19 -15.17
C ASN A 113 3.02 1.71 -13.97
N HIS A 114 3.46 2.61 -13.09
CA HIS A 114 4.39 2.27 -12.02
C HIS A 114 3.88 2.68 -10.64
N ARG A 115 3.89 1.73 -9.70
CA ARG A 115 3.72 1.98 -8.26
C ARG A 115 5.07 1.92 -7.57
N ARG A 116 5.39 2.94 -6.77
CA ARG A 116 6.58 2.98 -5.92
C ARG A 116 6.21 3.35 -4.50
N ASP A 117 6.38 2.41 -3.58
CA ASP A 117 6.26 2.65 -2.15
C ASP A 117 7.66 2.80 -1.53
N LYS A 118 7.86 3.84 -0.73
CA LYS A 118 9.07 4.02 0.08
C LYS A 118 8.66 4.20 1.54
N THR A 119 9.05 3.26 2.38
CA THR A 119 8.83 3.32 3.83
C THR A 119 10.18 3.38 4.53
N THR A 120 10.43 4.45 5.29
CA THR A 120 11.73 4.68 5.94
C THR A 120 11.92 3.84 7.21
N ALA A 121 10.84 3.62 7.96
CA ALA A 121 10.87 2.84 9.20
C ALA A 121 10.25 1.45 8.97
N ASN A 122 9.01 1.24 9.41
CA ASN A 122 8.37 -0.07 9.39
C ASN A 122 7.22 -0.10 8.38
N HIS A 123 7.15 -1.18 7.60
CA HIS A 123 5.98 -1.56 6.82
C HIS A 123 5.40 -2.85 7.42
N THR A 124 4.13 -2.83 7.81
CA THR A 124 3.43 -3.98 8.40
C THR A 124 2.13 -4.21 7.65
N ALA A 125 1.86 -5.46 7.29
CA ALA A 125 0.61 -5.90 6.69
C ALA A 125 0.03 -7.04 7.54
N ASP A 126 -1.21 -6.88 7.99
CA ASP A 126 -1.99 -7.94 8.63
C ASP A 126 -3.14 -8.30 7.67
N ILE A 127 -3.21 -9.58 7.31
CA ILE A 127 -4.11 -10.09 6.28
C ILE A 127 -4.88 -11.25 6.89
N GLY A 128 -6.15 -11.00 7.23
CA GLY A 128 -7.01 -12.02 7.84
C GLY A 128 -7.40 -13.17 6.89
N GLY A 129 -7.34 -12.91 5.57
CA GLY A 129 -7.64 -13.88 4.52
C GLY A 129 -6.38 -14.42 3.83
N HIS A 130 -6.31 -14.25 2.51
CA HIS A 130 -5.21 -14.74 1.68
C HIS A 130 -4.37 -13.59 1.12
N LEU A 131 -3.06 -13.82 0.98
CA LEU A 131 -2.17 -12.99 0.19
C LEU A 131 -1.82 -13.74 -1.10
N GLU A 132 -2.17 -13.16 -2.24
CA GLU A 132 -1.75 -13.64 -3.54
C GLU A 132 -0.90 -12.56 -4.22
N GLN A 133 0.26 -12.95 -4.74
CA GLN A 133 1.16 -12.07 -5.48
C GLN A 133 1.52 -12.73 -6.80
N ARG A 134 1.08 -12.13 -7.91
CA ARG A 134 1.43 -12.57 -9.27
C ARG A 134 2.37 -11.55 -9.89
N VAL A 135 3.58 -11.99 -10.23
CA VAL A 135 4.59 -11.17 -10.87
C VAL A 135 4.97 -11.81 -12.21
N ALA A 136 4.71 -11.11 -13.31
CA ALA A 136 5.04 -11.61 -14.64
C ALA A 136 6.54 -11.50 -14.98
N GLY A 137 7.19 -10.46 -14.44
CA GLY A 137 8.63 -10.24 -14.55
C GLY A 137 9.39 -10.87 -13.38
N ARG A 138 10.40 -10.15 -12.89
CA ARG A 138 11.24 -10.58 -11.77
C ARG A 138 10.63 -10.19 -10.42
N ALA A 139 10.65 -11.13 -9.47
CA ALA A 139 10.45 -10.87 -8.05
C ALA A 139 11.78 -11.03 -7.31
N GLU A 140 12.12 -10.08 -6.43
CA GLU A 140 13.39 -10.05 -5.69
C GLU A 140 13.13 -9.58 -4.27
N LEU A 141 13.75 -10.25 -3.29
CA LEU A 141 13.65 -9.91 -1.87
C LEU A 141 15.06 -9.86 -1.27
N GLU A 142 15.48 -8.66 -0.90
CA GLU A 142 16.73 -8.42 -0.20
C GLU A 142 16.45 -8.01 1.26
N ALA A 143 17.11 -8.69 2.20
CA ALA A 143 17.00 -8.36 3.62
C ALA A 143 18.39 -8.29 4.27
N GLY A 144 18.69 -7.17 4.93
CA GLY A 144 20.00 -6.95 5.56
C GLY A 144 20.25 -7.73 6.85
N GLN A 145 19.23 -8.41 7.40
CA GLN A 145 19.34 -9.17 8.65
C GLN A 145 18.84 -10.60 8.51
N ALA A 146 17.52 -10.80 8.39
CA ALA A 146 16.94 -12.14 8.35
C ALA A 146 15.63 -12.16 7.57
N ILE A 147 15.38 -13.30 6.90
CA ILE A 147 14.08 -13.68 6.34
C ILE A 147 13.60 -14.88 7.15
N ARG A 148 12.34 -14.86 7.61
CA ARG A 148 11.74 -15.95 8.39
C ARG A 148 10.39 -16.34 7.82
N HIS A 149 10.26 -17.58 7.37
CA HIS A 149 8.98 -18.17 7.01
C HIS A 149 8.50 -19.08 8.13
N ARG A 150 7.32 -18.80 8.70
CA ARG A 150 6.66 -19.65 9.69
C ARG A 150 5.35 -20.13 9.09
N THR A 151 5.35 -21.37 8.61
CA THR A 151 4.21 -21.96 7.91
C THR A 151 4.18 -23.47 8.16
N LYS A 152 3.04 -24.11 7.87
CA LYS A 152 2.92 -25.56 7.89
C LYS A 152 3.61 -26.21 6.68
N VAL A 153 3.55 -25.56 5.52
CA VAL A 153 4.08 -26.08 4.25
C VAL A 153 4.78 -24.94 3.49
N VAL A 154 5.95 -25.25 2.94
CA VAL A 154 6.65 -24.45 1.94
C VAL A 154 6.78 -25.32 0.69
N GLU A 155 6.24 -24.88 -0.43
CA GLU A 155 6.40 -25.51 -1.73
C GLU A 155 7.19 -24.56 -2.64
N LEU A 156 8.25 -25.07 -3.27
CA LEU A 156 9.08 -24.33 -4.20
C LEU A 156 9.17 -25.12 -5.49
N GLN A 157 8.80 -24.49 -6.59
CA GLN A 157 8.92 -25.05 -7.93
C GLN A 157 9.64 -24.05 -8.82
N ALA A 158 10.66 -24.51 -9.53
CA ALA A 158 11.34 -23.75 -10.57
C ALA A 158 11.26 -24.52 -11.88
N GLY A 159 11.14 -23.79 -13.00
CA GLY A 159 11.17 -24.41 -14.33
C GLY A 159 12.57 -24.86 -14.76
N GLU A 160 13.61 -24.23 -14.23
CA GLU A 160 15.01 -24.50 -14.59
C GLU A 160 15.80 -25.02 -13.39
N VAL A 161 15.85 -24.25 -12.30
CA VAL A 161 16.75 -24.57 -11.19
C VAL A 161 16.31 -23.96 -9.86
N ILE A 162 16.48 -24.72 -8.77
CA ILE A 162 16.44 -24.22 -7.40
C ILE A 162 17.86 -24.26 -6.83
N ARG A 163 18.35 -23.15 -6.26
CA ARG A 163 19.67 -23.08 -5.61
C ARG A 163 19.60 -22.55 -4.19
N LEU A 164 20.19 -23.27 -3.26
CA LEU A 164 20.38 -22.85 -1.87
C LEU A 164 21.87 -22.64 -1.64
N ARG A 165 22.29 -21.39 -1.45
CA ARG A 165 23.71 -21.02 -1.32
C ARG A 165 24.00 -20.46 0.06
N GLY A 166 25.14 -20.84 0.61
CA GLY A 166 25.71 -20.23 1.81
C GLY A 166 27.24 -20.30 1.78
N PRO A 167 27.92 -19.70 2.77
CA PRO A 167 29.38 -19.69 2.82
C PRO A 167 30.04 -21.08 2.83
N GLY A 168 29.30 -22.11 3.29
CA GLY A 168 29.80 -23.48 3.38
C GLY A 168 29.56 -24.36 2.14
N GLY A 169 28.78 -23.90 1.16
CA GLY A 169 28.43 -24.70 -0.01
C GLY A 169 27.13 -24.28 -0.71
N THR A 170 26.77 -25.03 -1.75
CA THR A 170 25.55 -24.89 -2.55
C THR A 170 24.82 -26.22 -2.63
N ILE A 171 23.50 -26.18 -2.56
CA ILE A 171 22.61 -27.27 -2.98
C ILE A 171 21.89 -26.80 -4.25
N THR A 172 21.95 -27.58 -5.32
CA THR A 172 21.32 -27.29 -6.61
C THR A 172 20.33 -28.42 -6.95
N LEU A 173 19.13 -28.06 -7.41
CA LEU A 173 18.14 -28.97 -7.97
C LEU A 173 17.83 -28.49 -9.40
N ASP A 174 18.09 -29.32 -10.39
CA ASP A 174 17.88 -29.05 -11.82
C ASP A 174 17.47 -30.32 -12.60
N ASP A 175 17.54 -30.28 -13.93
CA ASP A 175 17.19 -31.40 -14.81
C ASP A 175 18.17 -32.58 -14.76
N CYS A 176 19.38 -32.37 -14.22
CA CYS A 176 20.41 -33.38 -14.02
C CYS A 176 20.27 -34.08 -12.65
N GLY A 177 19.51 -33.50 -11.72
CA GLY A 177 19.16 -34.11 -10.44
C GLY A 177 19.40 -33.19 -9.25
N VAL A 178 19.98 -33.75 -8.17
CA VAL A 178 20.33 -33.01 -6.95
C VAL A 178 21.84 -33.02 -6.76
N GLU A 179 22.46 -31.85 -6.76
CA GLU A 179 23.88 -31.66 -6.53
C GLU A 179 24.14 -30.97 -5.19
N ILE A 180 25.15 -31.45 -4.45
CA ILE A 180 25.59 -30.87 -3.18
C ILE A 180 27.10 -30.60 -3.29
N GLU A 181 27.47 -29.34 -3.43
CA GLU A 181 28.86 -28.87 -3.42
C GLU A 181 29.14 -28.20 -2.08
N ALA A 182 30.03 -28.75 -1.25
CA ALA A 182 30.34 -28.16 0.05
C ALA A 182 31.77 -28.43 0.49
N VAL A 183 32.32 -27.54 1.32
CA VAL A 183 33.64 -27.73 1.96
C VAL A 183 33.67 -29.02 2.78
N ALA A 184 32.54 -29.36 3.40
CA ALA A 184 32.35 -30.63 4.08
C ALA A 184 30.87 -31.02 4.06
N ILE A 185 30.58 -32.26 3.65
CA ILE A 185 29.25 -32.87 3.81
C ILE A 185 29.32 -33.79 5.04
N ARG A 186 28.57 -33.47 6.09
CA ARG A 186 28.53 -34.25 7.34
C ARG A 186 27.17 -34.88 7.51
N VAL A 187 27.08 -36.19 7.32
CA VAL A 187 25.86 -36.97 7.59
C VAL A 187 25.98 -37.59 8.98
N LYS A 188 25.07 -37.24 9.89
CA LYS A 188 25.02 -37.80 11.25
C LYS A 188 23.89 -38.82 11.35
N GLY A 189 24.20 -40.00 11.89
CA GLY A 189 23.26 -41.12 12.03
C GLY A 189 23.51 -42.24 11.02
N PRO A 190 22.88 -43.41 11.20
CA PRO A 190 23.04 -44.53 10.28
C PRO A 190 22.44 -44.19 8.92
N MET A 191 23.22 -44.39 7.86
CA MET A 191 22.73 -44.31 6.49
C MET A 191 22.23 -45.70 6.07
N VAL A 192 20.94 -45.80 5.74
CA VAL A 192 20.33 -47.01 5.21
C VAL A 192 19.95 -46.76 3.76
N GLN A 193 20.44 -47.59 2.85
CA GLN A 193 20.10 -47.53 1.43
C GLN A 193 18.96 -48.52 1.15
N ASP A 194 17.74 -48.03 0.91
CA ASP A 194 16.63 -48.87 0.42
C ASP A 194 16.77 -49.07 -1.10
N ARG A 195 17.19 -50.27 -1.52
CA ARG A 195 17.49 -50.58 -2.92
C ARG A 195 16.23 -51.03 -3.65
N LYS A 196 15.49 -50.08 -4.21
CA LYS A 196 14.49 -50.37 -5.26
C LYS A 196 15.01 -49.90 -6.62
N GLY A 197 15.71 -50.77 -7.33
CA GLY A 197 16.19 -50.55 -8.71
C GLY A 197 17.64 -50.99 -8.95
N ALA A 198 17.96 -51.42 -10.17
CA ALA A 198 19.20 -52.11 -10.54
C ALA A 198 20.45 -51.21 -10.74
N GLY A 199 20.40 -49.90 -10.40
CA GLY A 199 21.36 -48.92 -10.93
C GLY A 199 22.12 -48.00 -9.97
N ASN A 200 21.83 -47.96 -8.66
CA ASN A 200 22.40 -46.90 -7.81
C ASN A 200 23.39 -47.47 -6.78
N VAL A 201 24.63 -47.72 -7.20
CA VAL A 201 25.74 -47.97 -6.26
C VAL A 201 26.22 -46.62 -5.73
N ILE A 202 26.23 -46.41 -4.41
CA ILE A 202 26.98 -45.29 -3.82
C ILE A 202 28.47 -45.61 -4.05
N SER A 203 29.07 -44.97 -5.05
CA SER A 203 30.51 -45.09 -5.30
C SER A 203 31.22 -43.95 -4.55
N LEU A 204 31.89 -44.29 -3.45
CA LEU A 204 32.84 -43.38 -2.80
C LEU A 204 34.24 -43.64 -3.38
N SER A 205 34.68 -42.80 -4.30
CA SER A 205 36.08 -42.76 -4.74
C SER A 205 36.81 -41.67 -3.95
N GLY A 206 37.60 -42.06 -2.95
CA GLY A 206 38.48 -41.14 -2.23
C GLY A 206 39.90 -41.69 -2.23
N ASP A 207 40.87 -40.83 -2.57
CA ASP A 207 42.27 -41.11 -2.25
C ASP A 207 42.44 -41.01 -0.73
N SER A 208 42.81 -42.13 -0.10
CA SER A 208 43.23 -42.15 1.29
C SER A 208 44.51 -41.34 1.43
N VAL A 209 44.42 -40.09 1.88
CA VAL A 209 45.58 -39.37 2.41
C VAL A 209 45.83 -39.95 3.80
N PHE A 210 46.66 -41.00 3.86
CA PHE A 210 47.28 -41.42 5.11
C PHE A 210 48.16 -40.27 5.57
N GLY A 211 47.77 -39.59 6.64
CA GLY A 211 48.72 -38.80 7.41
C GLY A 211 49.74 -39.78 7.99
N ASP A 212 51.03 -39.59 7.71
CA ASP A 212 52.09 -40.33 8.36
C ASP A 212 51.84 -40.32 9.87
N SER A 213 51.59 -41.49 10.46
CA SER A 213 51.68 -41.69 11.89
C SER A 213 52.92 -42.53 12.14
N PRO A 214 53.89 -42.06 12.94
CA PRO A 214 55.03 -42.87 13.32
C PRO A 214 54.55 -43.89 14.35
N ASP A 215 54.79 -45.16 14.04
CA ASP A 215 54.82 -46.30 14.96
C ASP A 215 53.68 -46.41 15.98
N ASP A 216 52.65 -47.17 15.64
CA ASP A 216 52.08 -48.13 16.60
C ASP A 216 51.38 -49.28 15.85
N ALA A 217 51.89 -50.49 16.09
CA ALA A 217 51.44 -51.72 15.47
C ALA A 217 49.99 -52.06 15.87
N PHE A 218 49.10 -52.17 14.89
CA PHE A 218 47.76 -52.73 15.10
C PHE A 218 47.67 -54.13 14.50
N TYR A 219 47.43 -55.12 15.37
CA TYR A 219 47.25 -56.52 15.00
C TYR A 219 45.95 -56.72 14.20
N LEU A 220 46.06 -57.38 13.05
CA LEU A 220 44.93 -57.95 12.32
C LEU A 220 44.57 -59.31 12.92
N THR A 221 43.37 -59.45 13.50
CA THR A 221 42.74 -60.76 13.69
C THR A 221 41.59 -60.90 12.70
N PHE A 222 41.81 -61.72 11.67
CA PHE A 222 40.74 -62.24 10.83
C PHE A 222 40.20 -63.51 11.48
N SER A 223 38.89 -63.57 11.71
CA SER A 223 38.18 -64.82 11.92
C SER A 223 37.10 -64.97 10.85
N GLY A 224 37.41 -65.77 9.82
CA GLY A 224 36.48 -66.54 9.00
C GLY A 224 37.06 -67.97 8.90
N ASP A 225 36.32 -69.05 8.72
CA ASP A 225 34.89 -69.29 8.47
C ASP A 225 34.55 -70.71 8.96
N ALA A 226 33.26 -70.95 9.27
CA ALA A 226 32.44 -72.05 8.74
C ALA A 226 30.97 -71.81 9.10
#